data_AF-A0A951RWI1-F1
#
_entry.id   AF-A0A951RWI1-F1
#
_cell.length_a   1.000
_cell.length_b   1.000
_cell.length_c   1.000
_cell.angle_alpha   90.00
_cell.angle_beta   90.00
_cell.angle_gamma   90.00
#
_symmetry.space_group_name_H-M   'P 1'
#
loop_
_entity.id
_entity.type
_entity.pdbx_description
1 polymer ?
#
loop_
_entity_poly.entity_id
_entity_poly.type
_entity_poly.pdbx_seq_one_letter_code
_entity_poly.pdbx_strand_id
1 'polypeptide(L)'
;MAEQKQFVASDEARGQAKQLRLFAMLAWIVAIAGEIYAILKLIRNDKLTWLIVAIVVILILAIVGSMLWKKANRLDPASEKDKTKFFIQNQLGAIMGVLAFLPLVIFILTNKNIDGKTKGIAGAVAAVALVVAGITGYDFNPPSIEKYTQQINEQTDVIRNLNNGVDLVYWTNQGNKYHLFEDCQHIKGREIHSGTVKEAWEARRIGDSELCLTCKKRAEKAQAGSTEAAPVQSPQPAEQE
;
A
#
# COMPACT_ATOMS: atom_id res chain seq x y z
N MET A 1 0.60 24.53 -21.19
CA MET A 1 0.14 23.35 -20.42
C MET A 1 1.30 22.90 -19.56
N ALA A 2 1.09 22.65 -18.28
CA ALA A 2 2.16 22.14 -17.44
C ALA A 2 2.56 20.73 -17.90
N GLU A 3 3.85 20.43 -17.90
CA GLU A 3 4.38 19.11 -18.24
C GLU A 3 3.81 18.04 -17.30
N GLN A 4 3.28 16.95 -17.86
CA GLN A 4 2.75 15.83 -17.08
C GLN A 4 3.91 15.07 -16.43
N LYS A 5 3.84 14.90 -15.11
CA LYS A 5 4.87 14.23 -14.33
C LYS A 5 4.62 12.73 -14.32
N GLN A 6 5.64 11.94 -14.65
CA GLN A 6 5.56 10.48 -14.58
C GLN A 6 6.16 9.96 -13.27
N PHE A 7 5.50 8.96 -12.67
CA PHE A 7 6.06 8.23 -11.53
C PHE A 7 7.24 7.35 -11.96
N VAL A 8 8.37 7.48 -11.25
CA VAL A 8 9.53 6.60 -11.38
C VAL A 8 9.98 6.21 -9.98
N ALA A 9 10.10 4.91 -9.70
CA ALA A 9 10.65 4.44 -8.43
C ALA A 9 12.14 4.76 -8.34
N SER A 10 12.57 5.38 -7.24
CA SER A 10 13.99 5.64 -6.93
C SER A 10 14.80 4.34 -6.79
N ASP A 11 16.12 4.45 -6.76
CA ASP A 11 16.98 3.27 -6.64
C ASP A 11 16.89 2.64 -5.24
N GLU A 12 16.79 3.45 -4.18
CA GLU A 12 16.57 2.98 -2.80
C GLU A 12 15.25 2.24 -2.69
N ALA A 13 14.21 2.82 -3.30
CA ALA A 13 12.88 2.28 -3.45
C ALA A 13 12.87 0.88 -4.08
N ARG A 14 13.56 0.73 -5.22
CA ARG A 14 13.70 -0.56 -5.91
C ARG A 14 14.53 -1.55 -5.09
N GLY A 15 15.59 -1.09 -4.43
CA GLY A 15 16.43 -1.90 -3.55
C GLY A 15 15.62 -2.51 -2.39
N GLN A 16 14.85 -1.69 -1.69
CA GLN A 16 13.95 -2.14 -0.63
C GLN A 16 12.86 -3.09 -1.16
N ALA A 17 12.27 -2.80 -2.33
CA ALA A 17 11.29 -3.68 -2.95
C ALA A 17 11.86 -5.08 -3.22
N LYS A 18 13.09 -5.16 -3.75
CA LYS A 18 13.80 -6.43 -3.98
C LYS A 18 14.01 -7.22 -2.69
N GLN A 19 14.46 -6.57 -1.62
CA GLN A 19 14.66 -7.23 -0.32
C GLN A 19 13.34 -7.76 0.25
N LEU A 20 12.27 -6.97 0.21
CA LEU A 20 10.95 -7.39 0.68
C LEU A 20 10.39 -8.56 -0.13
N ARG A 21 10.56 -8.57 -1.46
CA ARG A 21 10.18 -9.69 -2.32
C ARG A 21 10.97 -10.95 -1.98
N LEU A 22 12.27 -10.83 -1.72
CA LEU A 22 13.10 -11.97 -1.29
C LEU A 22 12.59 -12.57 0.02
N PHE A 23 12.34 -11.74 1.04
CA PHE A 23 11.81 -12.22 2.32
C PHE A 23 10.41 -12.83 2.18
N ALA A 24 9.56 -12.26 1.32
CA ALA A 24 8.25 -12.82 1.01
C ALA A 24 8.37 -14.22 0.39
N MET A 25 9.24 -14.39 -0.61
CA MET A 25 9.50 -15.68 -1.24
C MET A 25 10.05 -16.70 -0.24
N LEU A 26 10.99 -16.30 0.62
CA LEU A 26 11.51 -17.16 1.68
C LEU A 26 10.40 -17.60 2.64
N ALA A 27 9.54 -16.68 3.08
CA ALA A 27 8.41 -17.01 3.96
C ALA A 27 7.48 -18.04 3.32
N TRP A 28 7.14 -17.90 2.03
CA TRP A 28 6.32 -18.88 1.32
C TRP A 28 7.01 -20.23 1.12
N ILE A 29 8.31 -20.25 0.83
CA ILE A 29 9.08 -21.51 0.72
C ILE A 29 9.08 -22.25 2.06
N VAL A 30 9.28 -21.54 3.18
CA VAL A 30 9.22 -22.14 4.52
C VAL A 30 7.81 -22.64 4.83
N ALA A 31 6.77 -21.89 4.43
CA ALA A 31 5.37 -22.31 4.58
C ALA A 31 5.09 -23.62 3.82
N ILE A 32 5.51 -23.72 2.55
CA ILE A 32 5.35 -24.93 1.72
C ILE A 32 6.17 -26.10 2.28
N ALA A 33 7.38 -25.86 2.77
CA ALA A 33 8.17 -26.91 3.43
C ALA A 33 7.46 -27.42 4.70
N GLY A 34 6.87 -26.51 5.49
CA GLY A 34 6.02 -26.85 6.64
C GLY A 34 4.77 -27.64 6.24
N GLU A 35 4.15 -27.28 5.12
CA GLU A 35 3.02 -27.99 4.54
C GLU A 35 3.38 -29.43 4.17
N ILE A 36 4.48 -29.62 3.45
CA ILE A 36 4.99 -30.96 3.08
C ILE A 36 5.30 -31.77 4.35
N TYR A 37 5.93 -31.18 5.36
CA TYR A 37 6.17 -31.83 6.64
C TYR A 37 4.86 -32.26 7.32
N ALA A 38 3.85 -31.38 7.35
CA ALA A 38 2.55 -31.69 7.92
C ALA A 38 1.87 -32.85 7.20
N ILE A 39 1.90 -32.87 5.86
CA ILE A 39 1.37 -33.97 5.05
C ILE A 39 2.05 -35.29 5.39
N LEU A 40 3.39 -35.31 5.42
CA LEU A 40 4.16 -36.54 5.59
C LEU A 40 4.17 -37.06 7.03
N LYS A 41 4.03 -36.20 8.04
CA LYS A 41 4.24 -36.56 9.45
C LYS A 41 3.06 -36.30 10.38
N LEU A 42 2.14 -35.38 10.05
CA LEU A 42 1.10 -34.93 11.00
C LEU A 42 -0.32 -35.40 10.64
N ILE A 43 -0.58 -35.91 9.43
CA ILE A 43 -1.90 -36.47 9.06
C ILE A 43 -2.10 -37.85 9.70
N ARG A 44 -2.37 -37.87 11.02
CA ARG A 44 -2.63 -39.04 11.87
C ARG A 44 -3.58 -38.68 13.02
N ASN A 45 -4.37 -39.64 13.51
CA ASN A 45 -5.39 -39.39 14.53
C ASN A 45 -4.83 -38.87 15.86
N ASP A 46 -3.66 -39.35 16.27
CA ASP A 46 -2.99 -38.95 17.51
C ASP A 46 -2.24 -37.60 17.40
N LYS A 47 -2.20 -37.00 16.20
CA LYS A 47 -1.43 -35.78 15.91
C LYS A 47 -2.29 -34.57 15.53
N LEU A 48 -3.61 -34.65 15.70
CA LEU A 48 -4.54 -33.57 15.34
C LEU A 48 -4.11 -32.20 15.90
N THR A 49 -3.74 -32.13 17.18
CA THR A 49 -3.29 -30.87 17.80
C THR A 49 -2.07 -30.29 17.09
N TRP A 50 -1.08 -31.12 16.78
CA TRP A 50 0.14 -30.70 16.08
C TRP A 50 -0.14 -30.30 14.63
N LEU A 51 -1.07 -30.99 13.96
CA LEU A 51 -1.51 -30.64 12.62
C LEU A 51 -2.17 -29.25 12.60
N ILE A 52 -3.03 -28.95 13.58
CA ILE A 52 -3.65 -27.62 13.73
C ILE A 52 -2.59 -26.55 14.00
N VAL A 53 -1.65 -26.80 14.91
CA VAL A 53 -0.54 -25.87 15.19
C VAL A 53 0.27 -25.61 13.92
N ALA A 54 0.59 -26.65 13.14
CA ALA A 54 1.29 -26.49 11.87
C ALA A 54 0.50 -25.65 10.87
N ILE A 55 -0.81 -25.88 10.72
CA ILE A 55 -1.71 -25.07 9.86
C ILE A 55 -1.66 -23.60 10.26
N VAL A 56 -1.72 -23.30 11.56
CA VAL A 56 -1.67 -21.91 12.06
C VAL A 56 -0.31 -21.26 11.77
N VAL A 57 0.80 -21.97 11.96
CA VAL A 57 2.15 -21.46 11.65
C VAL A 57 2.31 -21.19 10.15
N ILE A 58 1.86 -22.13 9.29
CA ILE A 58 1.87 -21.96 7.83
C ILE A 58 1.03 -20.73 7.44
N LEU A 59 -0.12 -20.52 8.10
CA LEU A 59 -1.01 -19.40 7.80
C LEU A 59 -0.33 -18.07 8.10
N ILE A 60 0.32 -17.97 9.26
CA ILE A 60 1.07 -16.77 9.65
C ILE A 60 2.17 -16.48 8.62
N LEU A 61 2.95 -17.49 8.22
CA LEU A 61 4.01 -17.32 7.22
C LEU A 61 3.46 -16.89 5.85
N ALA A 62 2.35 -17.48 5.42
CA ALA A 62 1.69 -17.13 4.16
C ALA A 62 1.18 -15.67 4.16
N ILE A 63 0.56 -15.24 5.27
CA ILE A 63 0.09 -13.86 5.46
C ILE A 63 1.27 -12.89 5.48
N VAL A 64 2.32 -13.19 6.25
CA VAL A 64 3.52 -12.34 6.33
C VAL A 64 4.18 -12.21 4.95
N GLY A 65 4.34 -13.31 4.21
CA GLY A 65 4.85 -13.27 2.84
C GLY A 65 4.01 -12.36 1.94
N SER A 66 2.69 -12.51 1.99
CA SER A 66 1.75 -11.67 1.24
C SER A 66 1.80 -10.19 1.62
N MET A 67 1.94 -9.87 2.91
CA MET A 67 2.08 -8.49 3.38
C MET A 67 3.38 -7.85 2.90
N LEU A 68 4.50 -8.59 2.98
CA LEU A 68 5.81 -8.13 2.49
C LEU A 68 5.80 -7.92 0.98
N TRP A 69 5.21 -8.85 0.23
CA TRP A 69 5.07 -8.74 -1.22
C TRP A 69 4.22 -7.55 -1.62
N LYS A 70 3.07 -7.35 -0.96
CA LYS A 70 2.22 -6.18 -1.17
C LYS A 70 2.98 -4.89 -0.90
N LYS A 71 3.68 -4.80 0.23
CA LYS A 71 4.52 -3.63 0.54
C LYS A 71 5.55 -3.37 -0.56
N ALA A 72 6.23 -4.41 -1.05
CA ALA A 72 7.18 -4.29 -2.15
C ALA A 72 6.54 -3.78 -3.45
N ASN A 73 5.29 -4.13 -3.74
CA ASN A 73 4.60 -3.66 -4.94
C ASN A 73 4.20 -2.18 -4.87
N ARG A 74 3.90 -1.65 -3.67
CA ARG A 74 3.76 -0.18 -3.50
C ARG A 74 5.11 0.49 -3.66
N LEU A 75 6.19 -0.22 -3.35
CA LEU A 75 7.53 0.30 -3.55
C LEU A 75 7.91 0.37 -5.05
N ASP A 76 7.68 -0.69 -5.79
CA ASP A 76 8.09 -0.80 -7.19
C ASP A 76 6.93 -1.40 -8.01
N PRO A 77 5.90 -0.60 -8.33
CA PRO A 77 4.70 -1.09 -9.00
C PRO A 77 4.97 -1.44 -10.47
N ALA A 78 4.21 -2.41 -10.98
CA ALA A 78 4.19 -2.70 -12.40
C ALA A 78 3.36 -1.64 -13.16
N SER A 79 3.63 -1.48 -14.46
CA SER A 79 2.76 -0.70 -15.36
C SER A 79 1.56 -1.55 -15.77
N GLU A 80 0.38 -0.94 -15.84
CA GLU A 80 -0.84 -1.57 -16.36
C GLU A 80 -0.75 -1.92 -17.85
N LYS A 81 0.18 -1.30 -18.58
CA LYS A 81 0.45 -1.62 -19.99
C LYS A 81 1.00 -3.04 -20.13
N ASP A 82 1.79 -3.49 -19.17
CA ASP A 82 2.25 -4.88 -19.08
C ASP A 82 1.27 -5.69 -18.21
N LYS A 83 0.15 -6.09 -18.83
CA LYS A 83 -0.95 -6.78 -18.13
C LYS A 83 -0.50 -8.04 -17.40
N THR A 84 0.41 -8.81 -18.00
CA THR A 84 0.89 -10.07 -17.43
C THR A 84 1.70 -9.82 -16.17
N LYS A 85 2.69 -8.91 -16.25
CA LYS A 85 3.49 -8.54 -15.08
C LYS A 85 2.63 -7.88 -14.02
N PHE A 86 1.72 -6.98 -14.41
CA PHE A 86 0.80 -6.31 -13.51
C PHE A 86 -0.09 -7.29 -12.73
N PHE A 87 -0.68 -8.26 -13.43
CA PHE A 87 -1.50 -9.28 -12.80
C PHE A 87 -0.70 -10.17 -11.85
N ILE A 88 0.38 -10.79 -12.33
CA ILE A 88 1.19 -11.71 -11.53
C ILE A 88 1.75 -10.97 -10.32
N GLN A 89 2.37 -9.81 -10.53
CA GLN A 89 2.98 -9.06 -9.44
C GLN A 89 1.96 -8.71 -8.36
N ASN A 90 0.76 -8.25 -8.72
CA ASN A 90 -0.21 -7.83 -7.71
C ASN A 90 -0.98 -8.99 -7.07
N GLN A 91 -1.20 -10.10 -7.78
CA GLN A 91 -1.98 -11.23 -7.28
C GLN A 91 -1.14 -12.41 -6.81
N LEU A 92 0.20 -12.34 -6.90
CA LEU A 92 1.08 -13.42 -6.44
C LEU A 92 0.84 -13.80 -4.98
N GLY A 93 0.53 -12.83 -4.11
CA GLY A 93 0.20 -13.11 -2.71
C GLY A 93 -0.99 -14.06 -2.55
N ALA A 94 -2.06 -13.86 -3.33
CA ALA A 94 -3.22 -14.75 -3.32
C ALA A 94 -2.87 -16.13 -3.87
N ILE A 95 -2.14 -16.17 -4.98
CA ILE A 95 -1.70 -17.42 -5.63
C ILE A 95 -0.87 -18.25 -4.65
N MET A 96 0.16 -17.64 -4.04
CA MET A 96 1.04 -18.31 -3.08
C MET A 96 0.30 -18.68 -1.79
N GLY A 97 -0.62 -17.85 -1.33
CA GLY A 97 -1.47 -18.14 -0.18
C GLY A 97 -2.35 -19.39 -0.40
N VAL A 98 -2.96 -19.54 -1.57
CA VAL A 98 -3.73 -20.74 -1.93
C VAL A 98 -2.80 -21.94 -2.09
N LEU A 99 -1.66 -21.79 -2.77
CA LEU A 99 -0.72 -22.88 -3.00
C LEU A 99 -0.13 -23.44 -1.70
N ALA A 100 0.01 -22.63 -0.65
CA ALA A 100 0.53 -23.06 0.66
C ALA A 100 -0.44 -23.95 1.48
N PHE A 101 -1.69 -24.11 1.02
CA PHE A 101 -2.71 -24.88 1.73
C PHE A 101 -3.47 -25.88 0.85
N LEU A 102 -3.56 -25.62 -0.45
CA LEU A 102 -4.38 -26.44 -1.34
C LEU A 102 -3.95 -27.92 -1.34
N PRO A 103 -2.66 -28.27 -1.45
CA PRO A 103 -2.22 -29.65 -1.27
C PRO A 103 -2.65 -30.25 0.07
N LEU A 104 -2.41 -29.56 1.19
CA LEU A 104 -2.75 -30.06 2.53
C LEU A 104 -4.24 -30.33 2.69
N VAL A 105 -5.10 -29.42 2.22
CA VAL A 105 -6.57 -29.60 2.25
C VAL A 105 -6.96 -30.86 1.47
N ILE A 106 -6.46 -31.01 0.25
CA ILE A 106 -6.73 -32.19 -0.60
C ILE A 106 -6.27 -33.47 0.12
N PHE A 107 -5.06 -33.47 0.67
CA PHE A 107 -4.51 -34.62 1.36
C PHE A 107 -5.32 -34.98 2.61
N ILE A 108 -5.73 -34.02 3.43
CA ILE A 108 -6.56 -34.31 4.62
C ILE A 108 -7.90 -34.95 4.21
N LEU A 109 -8.59 -34.38 3.22
CA LEU A 109 -9.93 -34.86 2.82
C LEU A 109 -9.89 -36.24 2.15
N THR A 110 -8.87 -36.50 1.34
CA THR A 110 -8.73 -37.76 0.60
C THR A 110 -8.06 -38.89 1.39
N ASN A 111 -7.41 -38.59 2.53
CA ASN A 111 -6.70 -39.59 3.32
C ASN A 111 -7.65 -40.62 3.97
N LYS A 112 -7.42 -41.91 3.74
CA LYS A 112 -8.26 -43.00 4.28
C LYS A 112 -7.83 -43.50 5.66
N ASN A 113 -6.66 -43.08 6.14
CA ASN A 113 -6.03 -43.59 7.36
C ASN A 113 -6.33 -42.74 8.61
N ILE A 114 -7.09 -41.64 8.45
CA ILE A 114 -7.56 -40.82 9.55
C ILE A 114 -9.06 -41.01 9.77
N ASP A 115 -9.51 -40.95 11.02
CA ASP A 115 -10.92 -41.09 11.38
C ASP A 115 -11.74 -39.86 10.94
N GLY A 116 -13.05 -40.05 10.78
CA GLY A 116 -13.94 -39.01 10.26
C GLY A 116 -13.96 -37.72 11.09
N LYS A 117 -13.80 -37.81 12.41
CA LYS A 117 -13.80 -36.64 13.31
C LYS A 117 -12.51 -35.85 13.14
N THR A 118 -11.35 -36.51 13.18
CA THR A 118 -10.04 -35.87 12.94
C THR A 118 -9.99 -35.23 11.56
N LYS A 119 -10.44 -35.95 10.52
CA LYS A 119 -10.54 -35.44 9.16
C LYS A 119 -11.44 -34.21 9.06
N GLY A 120 -12.63 -34.27 9.67
CA GLY A 120 -13.59 -33.18 9.63
C GLY A 120 -13.03 -31.90 10.26
N ILE A 121 -12.41 -32.02 11.43
CA ILE A 121 -11.81 -30.87 12.13
C ILE A 121 -10.62 -30.31 11.35
N ALA A 122 -9.63 -31.14 11.02
CA ALA A 122 -8.42 -30.69 10.35
C ALA A 122 -8.72 -30.13 8.95
N GLY A 123 -9.63 -30.76 8.21
CA GLY A 123 -10.06 -30.34 6.88
C GLY A 123 -10.77 -28.99 6.92
N ALA A 124 -11.67 -28.78 7.89
CA ALA A 124 -12.35 -27.50 8.07
C ALA A 124 -11.36 -26.38 8.43
N VAL A 125 -10.44 -26.63 9.38
CA VAL A 125 -9.42 -25.64 9.77
C VAL A 125 -8.50 -25.29 8.61
N ALA A 126 -8.03 -26.28 7.85
CA ALA A 126 -7.18 -26.06 6.68
C ALA A 126 -7.94 -25.31 5.56
N ALA A 127 -9.21 -25.61 5.33
CA ALA A 127 -10.03 -24.92 4.34
C ALA A 127 -10.26 -23.44 4.71
N VAL A 128 -10.55 -23.15 5.98
CA VAL A 128 -10.65 -21.76 6.48
C VAL A 128 -9.30 -21.04 6.32
N ALA A 129 -8.19 -21.68 6.68
CA ALA A 129 -6.86 -21.11 6.52
C ALA A 129 -6.55 -20.78 5.05
N LEU A 130 -6.89 -21.66 4.11
CA LEU A 130 -6.74 -21.44 2.67
C LEU A 130 -7.51 -20.20 2.21
N VAL A 131 -8.78 -20.05 2.62
CA VAL A 131 -9.60 -18.88 2.25
C VAL A 131 -9.01 -17.60 2.84
N VAL A 132 -8.60 -17.63 4.11
CA VAL A 132 -7.97 -16.47 4.75
C VAL A 132 -6.67 -16.11 4.04
N ALA A 133 -5.80 -17.08 3.73
CA ALA A 133 -4.55 -16.84 3.01
C ALA A 133 -4.79 -16.27 1.60
N GLY A 134 -5.79 -16.79 0.87
CA GLY A 134 -6.17 -16.28 -0.44
C GLY A 134 -6.67 -14.84 -0.39
N ILE A 135 -7.61 -14.52 0.48
CA ILE A 135 -8.19 -13.17 0.61
C ILE A 135 -7.15 -12.17 1.12
N THR A 136 -6.36 -12.55 2.13
CA THR A 136 -5.29 -11.68 2.66
C THR A 136 -4.15 -11.51 1.66
N GLY A 137 -3.94 -12.49 0.77
CA GLY A 137 -2.98 -12.41 -0.33
C GLY A 137 -3.45 -11.55 -1.50
N TYR A 138 -4.76 -11.44 -1.71
CA TYR A 138 -5.35 -10.68 -2.80
C TYR A 138 -5.10 -9.18 -2.63
N ASP A 139 -4.83 -8.50 -3.74
CA ASP A 139 -4.67 -7.06 -3.77
C ASP A 139 -5.86 -6.41 -4.48
N PHE A 140 -6.82 -5.94 -3.68
CA PHE A 140 -8.04 -5.28 -4.16
C PHE A 140 -7.80 -3.89 -4.72
N ASN A 141 -6.66 -3.27 -4.39
CA ASN A 141 -6.32 -1.94 -4.85
C ASN A 141 -4.87 -1.92 -5.37
N PRO A 142 -4.60 -2.65 -6.47
CA PRO A 142 -3.25 -2.84 -6.96
C PRO A 142 -2.58 -1.50 -7.30
N PRO A 143 -1.32 -1.29 -6.89
CA PRO A 143 -0.56 -0.11 -7.30
C PRO A 143 -0.08 -0.26 -8.75
N SER A 144 -0.07 0.85 -9.49
CA SER A 144 0.46 0.93 -10.85
C SER A 144 1.24 2.22 -11.07
N ILE A 145 2.13 2.20 -12.07
CA ILE A 145 2.84 3.41 -12.51
C ILE A 145 1.84 4.47 -12.98
N GLU A 146 0.81 4.06 -13.71
CA GLU A 146 -0.25 4.93 -14.24
C GLU A 146 -1.06 5.58 -13.12
N LYS A 147 -1.49 4.80 -12.11
CA LYS A 147 -2.23 5.31 -10.96
C LYS A 147 -1.40 6.29 -10.14
N TYR A 148 -0.13 5.98 -9.87
CA TYR A 148 0.75 6.90 -9.15
C TYR A 148 1.07 8.15 -9.98
N THR A 149 1.25 8.00 -11.28
CA THR A 149 1.40 9.14 -12.22
C THR A 149 0.17 10.04 -12.15
N GLN A 150 -1.03 9.49 -12.22
CA GLN A 150 -2.28 10.25 -12.11
C GLN A 150 -2.37 10.98 -10.77
N GLN A 151 -2.12 10.30 -9.65
CA GLN A 151 -2.16 10.89 -8.31
C GLN A 151 -1.15 12.04 -8.14
N ILE A 152 0.07 11.89 -8.66
CA ILE A 152 1.08 12.97 -8.61
C ILE A 152 0.59 14.21 -9.36
N ASN A 153 0.01 14.04 -10.56
CA ASN A 153 -0.47 15.17 -11.35
C ASN A 153 -1.69 15.83 -10.68
N GLU A 154 -2.68 15.05 -10.22
CA GLU A 154 -3.84 15.57 -9.49
C GLU A 154 -3.43 16.36 -8.24
N GLN A 155 -2.50 15.81 -7.45
CA GLN A 155 -1.98 16.49 -6.27
C GLN A 155 -1.19 17.75 -6.64
N THR A 156 -0.39 17.70 -7.70
CA THR A 156 0.35 18.86 -8.21
C THR A 156 -0.61 20.00 -8.58
N ASP A 157 -1.71 19.69 -9.26
CA ASP A 157 -2.72 20.69 -9.64
C ASP A 157 -3.42 21.28 -8.42
N VAL A 158 -3.79 20.45 -7.44
CA VAL A 158 -4.34 20.94 -6.16
C VAL A 158 -3.35 21.86 -5.43
N ILE A 159 -2.06 21.50 -5.37
CA ILE A 159 -1.03 22.32 -4.73
C ILE A 159 -0.87 23.64 -5.46
N ARG A 160 -0.73 23.61 -6.79
CA ARG A 160 -0.63 24.84 -7.60
C ARG A 160 -1.83 25.74 -7.41
N ASN A 161 -3.04 25.17 -7.40
CA ASN A 161 -4.25 25.93 -7.14
C ASN A 161 -4.21 26.59 -5.77
N LEU A 162 -3.75 25.89 -4.72
CA LEU A 162 -3.66 26.40 -3.35
C LEU A 162 -2.46 27.33 -3.08
N ASN A 163 -1.48 27.34 -3.97
CA ASN A 163 -0.19 28.01 -3.77
C ASN A 163 0.20 28.89 -4.97
N ASN A 164 -0.77 29.63 -5.52
CA ASN A 164 -0.55 30.65 -6.56
C ASN A 164 0.21 30.16 -7.80
N GLY A 165 -0.08 28.94 -8.25
CA GLY A 165 0.58 28.29 -9.39
C GLY A 165 1.91 27.63 -9.07
N VAL A 166 2.38 27.70 -7.82
CA VAL A 166 3.68 27.16 -7.41
C VAL A 166 3.52 25.76 -6.83
N ASP A 167 4.22 24.80 -7.42
CA ASP A 167 4.32 23.43 -6.91
C ASP A 167 5.48 23.30 -5.92
N LEU A 168 5.24 23.81 -4.71
CA LEU A 168 6.16 23.73 -3.60
C LEU A 168 5.45 23.13 -2.40
N VAL A 169 6.02 22.06 -1.88
CA VAL A 169 5.59 21.38 -0.67
C VAL A 169 6.78 21.13 0.25
N TYR A 170 6.47 20.97 1.53
CA TYR A 170 7.40 20.64 2.59
C TYR A 170 7.06 19.28 3.18
N TRP A 171 8.08 18.52 3.56
CA TRP A 171 7.92 17.24 4.25
C TRP A 171 9.06 17.01 5.23
N THR A 172 8.94 15.98 6.06
CA THR A 172 10.02 15.60 6.99
C THR A 172 10.40 14.13 6.80
N ASN A 173 11.49 13.73 7.44
CA ASN A 173 11.93 12.34 7.52
C ASN A 173 10.96 11.42 8.29
N GLN A 174 9.84 11.94 8.80
CA GLN A 174 8.78 11.18 9.46
C GLN A 174 7.39 11.72 9.09
N GLY A 175 6.37 10.90 9.26
CA GLY A 175 4.99 11.26 8.92
C GLY A 175 4.60 10.95 7.47
N ASN A 176 3.32 11.15 7.22
CA ASN A 176 2.59 10.70 6.03
C ASN A 176 1.72 11.84 5.49
N LYS A 177 2.20 13.08 5.51
CA LYS A 177 1.53 14.24 4.92
C LYS A 177 2.57 15.18 4.36
N TYR A 178 2.24 15.83 3.24
CA TYR A 178 2.98 16.98 2.77
C TYR A 178 2.32 18.26 3.28
N HIS A 179 3.10 19.33 3.35
CA HIS A 179 2.73 20.60 3.97
C HIS A 179 2.92 21.74 2.95
N LEU A 180 2.04 22.74 2.93
CA LEU A 180 2.25 23.94 2.10
C LEU A 180 3.17 24.97 2.76
N PHE A 181 3.29 24.92 4.09
CA PHE A 181 3.99 25.94 4.85
C PHE A 181 5.08 25.30 5.70
N GLU A 182 6.29 25.85 5.61
CA GLU A 182 7.46 25.43 6.39
C GLU A 182 7.23 25.59 7.91
N ASP A 183 6.52 26.65 8.30
CA ASP A 183 6.18 26.97 9.69
C ASP A 183 5.02 26.13 10.26
N CYS A 184 4.54 25.11 9.53
CA CYS A 184 3.43 24.30 9.98
C CYS A 184 3.76 23.60 11.31
N GLN A 185 2.89 23.78 12.30
CA GLN A 185 3.06 23.22 13.66
C GLN A 185 3.34 21.70 13.70
N HIS A 186 2.88 20.95 12.70
CA HIS A 186 3.03 19.50 12.62
C HIS A 186 4.43 19.04 12.18
N ILE A 187 5.24 19.95 11.63
CA ILE A 187 6.61 19.68 11.18
C ILE A 187 7.65 20.54 11.93
N LYS A 188 7.21 21.44 12.79
CA LYS A 188 8.08 22.30 13.59
C LYS A 188 9.06 21.47 14.43
N GLY A 189 10.33 21.86 14.42
CA GLY A 189 11.40 21.21 15.19
C GLY A 189 11.90 19.88 14.59
N ARG A 190 11.54 19.57 13.35
CA ARG A 190 12.06 18.42 12.60
C ARG A 190 13.00 18.87 11.49
N GLU A 191 13.72 17.93 10.90
CA GLU A 191 14.42 18.16 9.64
C GLU A 191 13.39 18.28 8.51
N ILE A 192 13.31 19.49 7.93
CA ILE A 192 12.35 19.86 6.89
C ILE A 192 13.05 19.82 5.54
N HIS A 193 12.42 19.15 4.59
CA HIS A 193 12.78 19.13 3.19
C HIS A 193 11.72 19.88 2.38
N SER A 194 12.12 20.42 1.25
CA SER A 194 11.23 21.17 0.34
C SER A 194 11.47 20.77 -1.11
N GLY A 195 10.42 20.87 -1.92
CA GLY A 195 10.48 20.57 -3.35
C GLY A 195 9.08 20.44 -3.93
N THR A 196 8.98 19.83 -5.10
CA THR A 196 7.70 19.55 -5.77
C THR A 196 6.99 18.36 -5.16
N VAL A 197 5.69 18.20 -5.45
CA VAL A 197 4.93 16.99 -5.08
C VAL A 197 5.64 15.72 -5.54
N LYS A 198 6.23 15.72 -6.75
CA LYS A 198 6.93 14.56 -7.31
C LYS A 198 8.18 14.21 -6.51
N GLU A 199 8.98 15.19 -6.11
CA GLU A 199 10.18 14.96 -5.30
C GLU A 199 9.80 14.45 -3.91
N ALA A 200 8.70 14.93 -3.32
CA ALA A 200 8.17 14.40 -2.07
C ALA A 200 7.73 12.93 -2.20
N TRP A 201 7.14 12.56 -3.33
CA TRP A 201 6.80 11.17 -3.68
C TRP A 201 8.03 10.29 -3.83
N GLU A 202 9.06 10.77 -4.52
CA GLU A 202 10.31 10.03 -4.75
C GLU A 202 11.09 9.85 -3.44
N ALA A 203 11.19 10.89 -2.62
CA ALA A 203 11.95 10.87 -1.37
C ALA A 203 11.27 10.06 -0.25
N ARG A 204 9.94 10.18 -0.14
CA ARG A 204 9.21 9.73 1.05
C ARG A 204 7.93 8.95 0.76
N ARG A 205 7.51 8.89 -0.51
CA ARG A 205 6.27 8.20 -0.95
C ARG A 205 5.05 8.66 -0.17
N ILE A 206 4.95 9.97 0.01
CA ILE A 206 3.80 10.66 0.61
C ILE A 206 2.62 10.68 -0.39
N GLY A 207 2.52 9.67 -1.25
CA GLY A 207 1.52 9.59 -2.30
C GLY A 207 0.18 9.08 -1.85
N ASP A 208 0.20 8.06 -1.01
CA ASP A 208 -0.99 7.56 -0.28
C ASP A 208 -1.43 8.52 0.84
N SER A 209 -0.86 9.71 0.88
CA SER A 209 -0.85 10.61 2.01
C SER A 209 -1.40 11.96 1.57
N GLU A 210 -2.39 12.45 2.31
CA GLU A 210 -3.07 13.68 1.94
C GLU A 210 -2.28 14.92 2.33
N LEU A 211 -2.60 16.03 1.67
CA LEU A 211 -2.23 17.36 2.14
C LEU A 211 -2.60 17.54 3.62
N CYS A 212 -1.69 18.09 4.41
CA CYS A 212 -1.97 18.47 5.79
C CYS A 212 -3.24 19.36 5.86
N LEU A 213 -4.27 18.89 6.56
CA LEU A 213 -5.55 19.61 6.66
C LEU A 213 -5.42 20.99 7.29
N THR A 214 -4.45 21.18 8.20
CA THR A 214 -4.14 22.51 8.75
C THR A 214 -3.58 23.44 7.66
N CYS A 215 -2.67 22.94 6.83
CA CYS A 215 -2.15 23.69 5.69
C CYS A 215 -3.24 23.97 4.66
N LYS A 216 -4.07 22.98 4.31
CA LYS A 216 -5.20 23.14 3.39
C LYS A 216 -6.13 24.28 3.84
N LYS A 217 -6.60 24.23 5.08
CA LYS A 217 -7.49 25.27 5.65
C LYS A 217 -6.83 26.65 5.69
N ARG A 218 -5.54 26.73 5.97
CA ARG A 218 -4.80 28.01 5.98
C ARG A 218 -4.68 28.59 4.57
N ALA A 219 -4.40 27.77 3.58
CA ALA A 219 -4.30 28.18 2.18
C ALA A 219 -5.67 28.65 1.63
N GLU A 220 -6.74 27.88 1.87
CA GLU A 220 -8.11 28.25 1.45
C GLU A 220 -8.55 29.59 2.05
N LYS A 221 -8.22 29.85 3.33
CA LYS A 221 -8.51 31.14 3.97
C LYS A 221 -7.73 32.30 3.35
N ALA A 222 -6.45 32.09 3.03
CA ALA A 222 -5.63 33.11 2.39
C ALA A 222 -6.18 33.49 1.01
N GLN A 223 -6.69 32.51 0.26
CA GLN A 223 -7.34 32.75 -1.04
C GLN A 223 -8.65 33.51 -0.93
N ALA A 224 -9.51 33.12 0.01
CA ALA A 224 -10.76 33.84 0.28
C ALA A 224 -10.50 35.32 0.64
N GLY A 225 -9.52 35.58 1.52
CA GLY A 225 -9.16 36.95 1.92
C GLY A 225 -8.55 37.78 0.79
N SER A 226 -7.90 37.16 -0.20
CA SER A 226 -7.34 37.86 -1.37
C SER A 226 -8.39 38.29 -2.41
N THR A 227 -9.60 37.70 -2.36
CA THR A 227 -10.70 38.02 -3.29
C THR A 227 -11.58 39.18 -2.77
N GLU A 228 -11.55 39.46 -1.47
CA GLU A 228 -12.40 40.47 -0.81
C GLU A 228 -11.77 41.88 -0.77
N ALA A 229 -10.53 42.03 -1.24
CA ALA A 229 -9.75 43.27 -1.11
C ALA A 229 -9.76 44.20 -2.34
N ALA A 230 -10.68 44.04 -3.30
CA ALA A 230 -10.85 45.02 -4.38
C ALA A 230 -11.85 46.11 -3.94
N PRO A 231 -11.42 47.35 -3.60
CA PRO A 231 -12.33 48.38 -3.17
C PRO A 231 -13.04 48.97 -4.40
N VAL A 232 -14.36 48.88 -4.41
CA VAL A 232 -15.24 49.69 -5.28
C VAL A 232 -15.07 51.15 -4.88
N GLN A 233 -14.31 51.90 -5.68
CA GLN A 233 -14.30 53.36 -5.58
C GLN A 233 -15.70 53.88 -5.88
N SER A 234 -16.35 54.43 -4.85
CA SER A 234 -17.66 55.07 -4.96
C SER A 234 -17.46 56.46 -5.59
N PRO A 235 -18.23 56.87 -6.61
CA PRO A 235 -18.13 58.24 -7.15
C PRO A 235 -18.65 59.24 -6.11
N GLN A 236 -17.85 60.28 -5.83
CA GLN A 236 -18.28 61.46 -5.07
C GLN A 236 -19.43 62.17 -5.80
N PRO A 237 -20.48 62.62 -5.09
CA PRO A 237 -21.54 63.42 -5.70
C PRO A 237 -21.03 64.86 -5.88
N ALA A 238 -21.04 65.34 -7.12
CA ALA A 238 -20.88 66.77 -7.40
C ALA A 238 -22.23 67.45 -7.18
N GLU A 239 -22.29 68.29 -6.16
CA GLU A 239 -23.38 69.21 -5.86
C GLU A 239 -22.94 70.63 -6.27
N GLN A 240 -23.90 71.42 -6.80
CA GLN A 240 -23.91 72.89 -6.97
C GLN A 240 -23.07 73.43 -8.15
N GLU A 241 -23.48 74.43 -8.93
CA GLU A 241 -24.67 75.30 -9.06
C GLU A 241 -24.65 75.86 -10.49
#